data_AF-A0AAP4UC87-F1
#
_entry.id   AF-A0AAP4UC87-F1
#
_cell.length_a   1.000
_cell.length_b   1.000
_cell.length_c   1.000
_cell.angle_alpha   90.00
_cell.angle_beta   90.00
_cell.angle_gamma   90.00
#
_symmetry.space_group_name_H-M   'P 1'
#
loop_
_entity.id
_entity.type
_entity.pdbx_description
1 polymer ?
#
loop_
_entity_poly.entity_id
_entity_poly.type
_entity_poly.pdbx_seq_one_letter_code
_entity_poly.pdbx_strand_id
1 'polypeptide(L)'
;MTKKEVVQVYRHLESDKKQQVAEPLTCPICLKENKCAVTAGLSIESCWCLTQSGKAKIDPELLAGLSGKACICQSCYQKLTQ
;
A
#
# COMPACT_ATOMS: atom_id res chain seq x y z
N MET A 1 -8.95 -25.96 -24.37
CA MET A 1 -8.14 -25.08 -23.52
C MET A 1 -9.08 -24.48 -22.49
N THR A 2 -8.97 -24.89 -21.22
CA THR A 2 -10.00 -24.57 -20.21
C THR A 2 -9.46 -23.58 -19.20
N LYS A 3 -10.30 -22.66 -18.74
CA LYS A 3 -10.00 -21.57 -17.77
C LYS A 3 -9.28 -22.02 -16.49
N LYS A 4 -9.23 -23.32 -16.20
CA LYS A 4 -8.50 -23.93 -15.08
C LYS A 4 -6.97 -23.80 -15.22
N GLU A 5 -6.45 -23.71 -16.44
CA GLU A 5 -5.00 -23.63 -16.71
C GLU A 5 -4.42 -22.24 -16.35
N VAL A 6 -5.24 -21.18 -16.39
CA VAL A 6 -4.80 -19.79 -16.12
C VAL A 6 -4.63 -19.51 -14.62
N VAL A 7 -5.43 -20.15 -13.76
CA VAL A 7 -5.39 -19.94 -12.30
C VAL A 7 -4.14 -20.59 -11.67
N GLN A 8 -3.55 -21.59 -12.33
CA GLN A 8 -2.41 -22.33 -11.82
C GLN A 8 -1.07 -21.62 -12.05
N VAL A 9 -0.98 -20.76 -13.09
CA VAL A 9 0.24 -20.01 -13.42
C VAL A 9 0.62 -19.01 -12.33
N TYR A 10 -0.35 -18.41 -11.63
CA TYR A 10 -0.09 -17.40 -10.60
C TYR A 10 0.20 -17.96 -9.20
N ARG A 11 0.16 -19.29 -9.00
CA ARG A 11 0.38 -19.90 -7.67
C ARG A 11 1.82 -20.40 -7.43
N HIS A 12 2.70 -20.29 -8.44
CA HIS A 12 4.02 -20.94 -8.45
C HIS A 12 5.21 -19.98 -8.67
N LEU A 13 5.13 -18.74 -8.16
CA LEU A 13 6.33 -17.90 -7.95
C LEU A 13 6.60 -17.89 -6.43
N GLU A 14 7.21 -18.96 -5.90
CA GLU A 14 8.63 -18.97 -5.48
C GLU A 14 8.83 -18.12 -4.19
N SER A 15 8.57 -18.66 -3.00
CA SER A 15 9.57 -19.34 -2.13
C SER A 15 11.00 -18.79 -2.28
N ASP A 16 11.58 -18.36 -1.14
CA ASP A 16 13.02 -18.05 -0.93
C ASP A 16 13.52 -16.60 -1.15
N LYS A 17 12.76 -15.61 -0.66
CA LYS A 17 13.35 -14.47 0.07
C LYS A 17 12.28 -13.90 1.00
N LYS A 18 12.44 -14.06 2.32
CA LYS A 18 11.54 -13.54 3.35
C LYS A 18 11.68 -12.01 3.47
N GLN A 19 11.45 -11.30 2.38
CA GLN A 19 11.29 -9.85 2.37
C GLN A 19 9.80 -9.59 2.40
N GLN A 20 9.29 -9.04 3.50
CA GLN A 20 7.89 -8.63 3.64
C GLN A 20 7.52 -7.68 2.50
N VAL A 21 6.89 -8.21 1.46
CA VAL A 21 6.28 -7.42 0.39
C VAL A 21 5.06 -6.78 1.03
N ALA A 22 5.10 -5.46 1.22
CA ALA A 22 3.93 -4.75 1.68
C ALA A 22 2.82 -4.94 0.63
N GLU A 23 1.70 -5.51 1.02
CA GLU A 23 0.50 -5.56 0.18
C GLU A 23 0.15 -4.11 -0.20
N PRO A 24 0.17 -3.73 -1.49
CA PRO A 24 0.15 -2.33 -1.89
C PRO A 24 -1.17 -1.62 -1.56
N LEU A 25 -2.25 -2.39 -1.32
CA LEU A 25 -3.56 -1.91 -0.87
C LEU A 25 -3.72 -1.89 0.67
N THR A 26 -2.70 -2.32 1.41
CA THR A 26 -2.74 -2.44 2.87
C THR A 26 -1.89 -1.36 3.51
N CYS A 27 -2.43 -0.75 4.57
CA CYS A 27 -1.72 0.22 5.37
C CYS A 27 -0.64 -0.49 6.18
N PRO A 28 0.62 -0.07 6.07
CA PRO A 28 1.74 -0.74 6.73
C PRO A 28 1.77 -0.51 8.26
N ILE A 29 0.95 0.41 8.77
CA ILE A 29 0.88 0.73 10.20
C ILE A 29 -0.21 -0.10 10.90
N CYS A 30 -1.40 -0.20 10.32
CA CYS A 30 -2.55 -0.84 10.96
C CYS A 30 -3.03 -2.12 10.28
N LEU A 31 -2.41 -2.51 9.15
CA LEU A 31 -2.74 -3.70 8.36
C LEU A 31 -4.17 -3.74 7.81
N LYS A 32 -4.85 -2.58 7.76
CA LYS A 32 -6.17 -2.40 7.11
C LYS A 32 -6.02 -1.76 5.74
N GLU A 33 -7.09 -1.69 4.96
CA GLU A 33 -7.07 -1.03 3.65
C GLU A 33 -6.52 0.42 3.73
N ASN A 34 -5.59 0.76 2.83
CA ASN A 34 -5.01 2.11 2.76
C ASN A 34 -5.82 3.11 1.93
N LYS A 35 -6.80 2.60 1.15
CA LYS A 35 -7.64 3.36 0.22
C LYS A 35 -6.83 4.20 -0.78
N CYS A 36 -5.71 3.67 -1.25
CA CYS A 36 -4.93 4.26 -2.33
C CYS A 36 -5.69 4.16 -3.66
N ALA A 37 -6.08 5.29 -4.23
CA ALA A 37 -6.77 5.34 -5.52
C ALA A 37 -5.88 4.80 -6.66
N VAL A 38 -4.59 5.16 -6.68
CA VAL A 38 -3.64 4.73 -7.74
C VAL A 38 -3.49 3.22 -7.78
N THR A 39 -3.28 2.59 -6.62
CA THR A 39 -3.17 1.12 -6.53
C THR A 39 -4.49 0.42 -6.88
N ALA A 40 -5.62 1.09 -6.69
CA ALA A 40 -6.93 0.63 -7.11
C ALA A 40 -7.25 0.89 -8.61
N GLY A 41 -6.29 1.42 -9.39
CA GLY A 41 -6.48 1.71 -10.81
C GLY A 41 -7.25 3.01 -11.11
N LEU A 42 -7.42 3.86 -10.09
CA LEU A 42 -8.04 5.17 -10.21
C LEU A 42 -6.98 6.28 -10.26
N SER A 43 -7.41 7.48 -10.65
CA SER A 43 -6.53 8.64 -10.75
C SER A 43 -6.06 9.13 -9.36
N ILE A 44 -4.88 9.76 -9.28
CA ILE A 44 -4.33 10.27 -8.01
C ILE A 44 -5.21 11.37 -7.39
N GLU A 45 -5.93 12.11 -8.23
CA GLU A 45 -6.92 13.13 -7.88
C GLU A 45 -8.08 12.55 -7.05
N SER A 46 -8.35 11.25 -7.19
CA SER A 46 -9.35 10.53 -6.39
C SER A 46 -8.82 10.08 -5.03
N CYS A 47 -7.52 10.25 -4.75
CA CYS A 47 -6.90 9.76 -3.52
C CYS A 47 -7.09 10.77 -2.38
N TRP A 48 -7.53 10.27 -1.21
CA TRP A 48 -7.69 11.11 -0.02
C TRP A 48 -6.38 11.84 0.36
N CYS A 49 -5.22 11.22 0.09
CA CYS A 49 -3.92 11.73 0.51
C CYS A 49 -3.53 13.04 -0.19
N LEU A 50 -4.01 13.28 -1.42
CA LEU A 50 -3.70 14.48 -2.18
C LEU A 50 -4.17 15.75 -1.46
N THR A 51 -5.27 15.65 -0.71
CA THR A 51 -5.84 16.78 0.05
C THR A 51 -5.17 17.04 1.39
N GLN A 52 -4.32 16.11 1.87
CA GLN A 52 -3.75 16.16 3.23
C GLN A 52 -2.23 16.21 3.26
N SER A 53 -1.54 15.70 2.22
CA SER A 53 -0.12 15.37 2.18
C SER A 53 0.86 16.39 2.77
N GLY A 54 0.54 17.68 2.75
CA GLY A 54 1.40 18.74 3.31
C GLY A 54 1.34 18.96 4.84
N LYS A 55 0.49 18.24 5.58
CA LYS A 55 0.24 18.54 7.02
C LYS A 55 1.00 17.64 8.01
N ALA A 56 1.56 16.53 7.56
CA ALA A 56 2.22 15.57 8.45
C ALA A 56 3.71 15.82 8.57
N LYS A 57 4.20 15.79 9.81
CA LYS A 57 5.60 15.45 10.09
C LYS A 57 5.67 13.96 10.39
N ILE A 58 5.78 13.16 9.33
CA ILE A 58 5.98 11.72 9.49
C ILE A 58 7.47 11.50 9.77
N ASP A 59 7.75 10.62 10.73
CA ASP A 59 9.10 10.20 11.05
C ASP A 59 9.88 9.75 9.79
N PRO A 60 11.10 10.27 9.56
CA PRO A 60 11.89 9.94 8.37
C PRO A 60 12.30 8.47 8.27
N GLU A 61 12.57 7.77 9.38
CA GLU A 61 12.93 6.36 9.37
C GLU A 61 11.72 5.50 8.98
N LEU A 62 10.54 5.86 9.49
CA LEU A 62 9.27 5.26 9.06
C LEU A 62 9.06 5.48 7.55
N LEU A 63 9.20 6.72 7.04
CA LEU A 63 9.08 7.00 5.60
C LEU A 63 10.09 6.21 4.75
N ALA A 64 11.33 6.08 5.20
CA ALA A 64 12.36 5.31 4.51
C ALA A 64 11.95 3.83 4.41
N GLY A 65 11.37 3.25 5.46
CA GLY A 65 10.84 1.89 5.46
C GLY A 65 9.66 1.67 4.49
N LEU A 66 8.86 2.72 4.26
CA LEU A 66 7.65 2.71 3.44
C LEU A 66 7.85 3.13 1.98
N SER A 67 9.00 3.70 1.66
CA SER A 67 9.31 4.30 0.36
C SER A 67 8.98 3.35 -0.79
N GLY A 68 7.92 3.69 -1.54
CA GLY A 68 7.47 2.98 -2.74
C GLY A 68 6.78 1.63 -2.52
N LYS A 69 6.48 1.22 -1.28
CA LYS A 69 5.92 -0.13 -1.00
C LYS A 69 4.42 -0.13 -0.75
N ALA A 70 3.89 0.83 0.01
CA ALA A 70 2.47 0.96 0.29
C ALA A 70 2.11 2.36 0.82
N CYS A 71 0.88 2.80 0.61
CA CYS A 71 0.37 4.03 1.23
C CYS A 71 -0.05 3.81 2.69
N ILE A 72 0.13 4.83 3.53
CA ILE A 72 -0.51 4.90 4.86
C ILE A 72 -2.02 5.15 4.65
N CYS A 73 -2.91 4.74 5.56
CA CYS A 73 -4.35 5.07 5.49
C CYS A 73 -4.66 6.43 6.12
N GLN A 74 -5.81 7.02 5.78
CA GLN A 74 -6.23 8.32 6.33
C GLN A 74 -6.25 8.34 7.86
N SER A 75 -6.76 7.29 8.50
CA SER A 75 -6.84 7.22 9.97
C SER A 75 -5.47 7.17 10.64
N CYS A 76 -4.50 6.45 10.07
CA CYS A 76 -3.13 6.44 10.58
C CYS A 76 -2.43 7.77 10.31
N TYR A 77 -2.67 8.38 9.14
CA TYR A 77 -2.14 9.70 8.81
C TYR A 77 -2.57 10.75 9.85
N GLN A 78 -3.87 10.82 10.17
CA GLN A 78 -4.41 11.76 11.16
C GLN A 78 -3.82 11.60 12.57
N LYS A 79 -3.38 10.40 12.94
CA LYS A 79 -2.71 10.14 14.24
C LYS A 79 -1.26 10.59 14.26
N LEU A 80 -0.60 10.59 13.10
CA LEU A 80 0.78 11.04 12.94
C LEU A 80 0.90 12.56 12.77
N THR A 81 -0.22 13.26 12.56
CA THR A 81 -0.26 14.73 12.34
C THR A 81 -0.76 15.53 13.54
N GLN A 82 -1.15 14.87 14.63
CA GLN A 82 -1.51 15.49 15.91
C GLN A 82 -0.28 15.62 16.79
#